data_AF-A0A5Q4TBW6-F1
#
_entry.id   AF-A0A5Q4TBW6-F1
#
_cell.length_a   1.000
_cell.length_b   1.000
_cell.length_c   1.000
_cell.angle_alpha   90.00
_cell.angle_beta   90.00
_cell.angle_gamma   90.00
#
_symmetry.space_group_name_H-M   'P 1'
#
loop_
_entity.id
_entity.type
_entity.pdbx_description
1 polymer ?
#
loop_
_entity_poly.entity_id
_entity_poly.type
_entity_poly.pdbx_seq_one_letter_code
_entity_poly.pdbx_strand_id
1 'polypeptide(L)' 'MIRVVRGNPTAEELAAAVAVVQARAAASAAAAAGTSEAVPEGWSDPARIARTRRPMPGPRSWVRSYWPA' A
#
# COMPACT_ATOMS: atom_id res chain seq x y z
N MET A 1 8.95 6.08 8.19
CA MET A 1 10.18 5.83 8.97
C MET A 1 11.30 5.52 7.96
N ILE A 2 12.35 6.33 7.88
CA ILE A 2 13.48 6.13 6.95
C ILE A 2 14.61 5.44 7.72
N ARG A 3 15.22 4.39 7.15
CA ARG A 3 16.34 3.66 7.75
C ARG A 3 17.48 3.48 6.73
N VAL A 4 18.71 3.70 7.17
CA VAL A 4 19.92 3.39 6.39
C VAL A 4 20.14 1.87 6.43
N VAL A 5 20.14 1.23 5.27
CA VAL A 5 20.29 -0.24 5.15
C VAL A 5 21.77 -0.64 5.09
N ARG A 6 22.64 0.22 4.53
CA ARG A 6 24.07 -0.02 4.36
C ARG A 6 24.84 1.30 4.38
N GLY A 7 26.06 1.28 4.91
CA GLY A 7 26.98 2.42 4.98
C GLY A 7 26.87 3.21 6.28
N ASN A 8 27.80 4.15 6.48
CA ASN A 8 27.82 5.07 7.62
C ASN A 8 27.80 6.52 7.09
N PRO A 9 26.65 7.01 6.59
CA PRO A 9 26.55 8.35 6.04
C PRO A 9 26.79 9.38 7.15
N THR A 10 27.38 10.52 6.78
CA THR A 10 27.50 11.63 7.74
C THR A 10 26.13 12.25 8.01
N ALA A 11 26.02 13.05 9.08
CA ALA A 11 24.77 13.72 9.42
C ALA A 11 24.31 14.68 8.31
N GLU A 12 25.26 15.32 7.64
CA GLU A 12 25.04 16.25 6.54
C GLU A 12 24.45 15.53 5.31
N GLU A 13 24.98 14.36 4.97
CA GLU A 13 24.49 13.56 3.85
C GLU A 13 23.07 13.04 4.12
N LEU A 14 22.79 12.62 5.36
CA LEU A 14 21.44 12.21 5.75
C LEU A 14 20.46 13.38 5.67
N ALA A 15 20.88 14.58 6.13
CA ALA A 15 20.06 15.78 6.03
C ALA A 15 19.74 16.13 4.57
N ALA A 16 20.75 16.07 3.69
CA ALA A 16 20.56 16.31 2.26
C ALA A 16 19.61 15.27 1.63
N ALA A 17 19.78 13.98 1.96
CA ALA A 17 18.92 12.92 1.45
C ALA A 17 17.46 13.09 1.89
N VAL A 18 17.23 13.41 3.16
CA VAL A 18 15.89 13.65 3.70
C VAL A 18 15.26 14.89 3.05
N ALA A 19 16.02 15.97 2.86
CA ALA A 19 15.54 17.18 2.20
C ALA A 19 15.07 16.91 0.76
N VAL A 20 15.83 16.13 -0.02
CA VAL A 20 15.46 15.75 -1.39
C VAL A 20 14.21 14.87 -1.42
N VAL A 21 14.12 13.88 -0.52
CA VAL A 21 12.94 13.00 -0.41
C VAL A 21 11.69 13.82 -0.06
N GLN A 22 11.80 14.75 0.89
CA GLN A 22 10.69 15.63 1.28
C GLN A 22 10.28 16.56 0.13
N ALA A 23 11.23 17.19 -0.56
CA ALA A 23 10.95 18.06 -1.70
C ALA A 23 10.22 17.29 -2.81
N ARG A 24 10.63 16.06 -3.11
CA ARG A 24 9.97 15.21 -4.11
C ARG A 24 8.57 14.79 -3.67
N ALA A 25 8.38 14.45 -2.39
CA ALA A 25 7.07 14.12 -1.84
C ALA A 25 6.11 15.33 -1.91
N ALA A 26 6.59 16.53 -1.57
CA ALA A 26 5.81 17.76 -1.68
C ALA A 26 5.42 18.08 -3.12
N ALA A 27 6.34 17.93 -4.08
CA ALA A 27 6.05 18.11 -5.51
C ALA A 27 5.00 17.10 -6.01
N SER A 28 5.10 15.84 -5.59
CA SER A 28 4.11 14.81 -5.92
C SER A 28 2.74 15.11 -5.33
N ALA A 29 2.68 15.58 -4.08
CA ALA A 29 1.44 15.96 -3.43
C ALA A 29 0.78 17.17 -4.10
N ALA A 30 1.57 18.18 -4.48
CA ALA A 30 1.10 19.34 -5.22
C ALA A 30 0.56 18.96 -6.62
N ALA A 31 1.21 18.02 -7.31
CA ALA A 31 0.70 17.49 -8.58
C ALA A 31 -0.61 16.72 -8.41
N ALA A 32 -0.73 15.94 -7.33
CA ALA A 32 -1.94 15.16 -7.03
C ALA A 32 -3.14 16.03 -6.60
N ALA A 33 -2.90 17.20 -6.00
CA ALA A 33 -3.95 18.12 -5.57
C ALA A 33 -4.82 18.68 -6.71
N GLY A 34 -4.37 18.56 -7.97
CA GLY A 34 -5.11 18.98 -9.17
C GLY A 34 -5.87 17.87 -9.90
N THR A 35 -5.71 16.60 -9.51
CA THR A 35 -6.35 15.46 -10.16
C THR A 35 -7.49 14.90 -9.31
N SER A 36 -8.71 14.96 -9.83
CA SER A 36 -9.87 14.28 -9.25
C SER A 36 -9.55 12.80 -9.01
N GLU A 37 -9.78 12.36 -7.77
CA GLU A 37 -9.77 10.99 -7.24
C GLU A 37 -8.82 10.03 -7.96
N ALA A 38 -7.60 9.89 -7.41
CA ALA A 38 -6.61 8.95 -7.90
C ALA A 38 -7.22 7.55 -8.00
N VAL A 39 -7.49 7.11 -9.24
CA VAL A 39 -7.88 5.74 -9.55
C VAL A 39 -6.84 4.83 -8.88
N PRO A 40 -7.26 3.82 -8.09
CA PRO A 40 -6.33 2.94 -7.42
C PRO A 40 -5.36 2.39 -8.47
N GLU A 41 -4.08 2.70 -8.28
CA GLU A 41 -3.00 2.18 -9.11
C GLU A 41 -3.17 0.67 -9.26
N GLY A 42 -3.09 0.15 -10.50
CA GLY A 42 -3.69 -1.13 -10.91
C GLY A 42 -3.26 -2.39 -10.15
N TRP A 43 -2.40 -2.27 -9.13
CA TRP A 43 -2.20 -3.27 -8.10
C TRP A 43 -3.36 -3.33 -7.09
N SER A 44 -3.85 -2.18 -6.64
CA SER A 44 -4.90 -2.04 -5.61
C SER A 44 -6.32 -2.02 -6.17
N ASP A 45 -6.49 -2.17 -7.49
CA ASP A 45 -7.81 -2.20 -8.12
C ASP A 45 -8.67 -3.35 -7.58
N PRO A 46 -9.77 -3.08 -6.84
CA PRO A 46 -10.66 -4.13 -6.34
C PRO A 46 -11.27 -4.97 -7.45
N ALA A 47 -11.50 -4.39 -8.63
CA ALA A 47 -11.98 -5.11 -9.81
C ALA A 47 -10.96 -6.16 -10.29
N ARG A 48 -9.68 -6.07 -9.90
CA ARG A 48 -8.67 -7.09 -10.19
C ARG A 48 -8.78 -8.30 -9.26
N ILE A 49 -9.12 -8.07 -7.98
CA ILE A 49 -9.23 -9.08 -6.91
C ILE A 49 -10.62 -9.75 -6.90
N ALA A 50 -11.68 -8.99 -7.15
CA ALA A 50 -13.06 -9.43 -6.96
C ALA A 50 -13.68 -10.16 -8.17
N ARG A 51 -12.90 -10.52 -9.21
CA ARG A 51 -13.44 -11.11 -10.46
C ARG A 51 -14.06 -12.49 -10.28
N THR A 52 -13.69 -13.21 -9.23
CA THR A 52 -14.23 -14.54 -8.97
C THR A 52 -15.52 -14.43 -8.19
N ARG A 53 -16.65 -14.84 -8.80
CA ARG A 53 -17.88 -15.11 -8.05
C ARG A 53 -17.55 -16.10 -6.93
N ARG A 54 -17.81 -15.71 -5.69
CA ARG A 54 -17.70 -16.62 -4.56
C ARG A 54 -18.85 -17.63 -4.67
N PRO A 55 -18.60 -18.95 -4.55
CA PRO A 55 -19.66 -19.94 -4.46
C PRO A 55 -20.57 -19.58 -3.28
N MET A 56 -21.89 -19.59 -3.49
CA MET A 56 -22.82 -19.43 -2.38
C MET A 56 -22.81 -20.72 -1.54
N PRO A 57 -22.58 -20.64 -0.22
CA PRO A 57 -22.64 -21.82 0.63
C PRO A 57 -24.04 -22.43 0.58
N GLY A 58 -24.13 -23.72 0.23
CA GLY A 58 -25.37 -24.47 0.22
C GLY A 58 -25.78 -24.99 1.62
N PRO A 59 -26.97 -25.60 1.74
CA PRO A 59 -27.39 -26.26 2.98
C PRO A 59 -26.30 -27.24 3.43
N ARG A 60 -25.92 -27.16 4.71
CA ARG A 60 -24.86 -27.94 5.38
C ARG A 60 -23.40 -27.47 5.20
N SER A 61 -23.12 -26.32 4.58
CA SER A 61 -21.74 -25.84 4.41
C SER A 61 -20.95 -25.58 5.71
N TRP A 62 -21.65 -25.46 6.85
CA TRP A 62 -21.06 -25.18 8.17
C TRP A 62 -21.14 -26.36 9.15
N VAL A 63 -21.55 -27.55 8.69
CA VAL A 63 -21.88 -28.67 9.59
C VAL A 63 -20.64 -29.30 10.26
N ARG A 64 -19.43 -28.89 9.85
CA ARG A 64 -18.19 -29.42 10.42
C ARG A 64 -17.17 -28.34 10.84
N SER A 65 -17.64 -27.16 11.20
CA SER A 65 -16.79 -26.14 11.83
C SER A 65 -16.62 -26.44 13.33
N TYR A 66 -16.04 -27.60 13.68
CA TYR A 66 -15.60 -27.88 15.04
C TYR A 66 -14.07 -27.89 15.05
N TRP A 67 -13.49 -26.96 15.81
CA TRP A 67 -12.06 -26.89 16.10
C TRP A 67 -11.91 -27.18 17.60
N PRO A 68 -11.45 -28.38 18.02
CA PRO A 68 -11.14 -28.64 19.42
C PRO A 68 -9.81 -27.96 19.80
N ALA A 69 -9.86 -27.14 20.86
CA ALA A 69 -8.70 -26.45 21.43
C ALA A 69 -7.60 -27.41 21.92
#